data_AF-A0A2H0UK42-F1
#
_entry.id   AF-A0A2H0UK42-F1
#
_cell.length_a   1.000
_cell.length_b   1.000
_cell.length_c   1.000
_cell.angle_alpha   90.00
_cell.angle_beta   90.00
_cell.angle_gamma   90.00
#
_symmetry.space_group_name_H-M   'P 1'
#
loop_
_entity.id
_entity.type
_entity.pdbx_description
1 polymer ?
#
loop_
_entity_poly.entity_id
_entity_poly.type
_entity_poly.pdbx_seq_one_letter_code
_entity_poly.pdbx_strand_id
1 'polypeptide(L)'
;NVNKPFTVANSKINGIDSGSETTLKELMTKVVESGQITITPDRFNAVYFNWINNLRDWCISRQIWYGHRIPVWYKGEEIYVGTEAPTGDGWDQDPDTLDTWFSSGLWTFSTLGWPNETEDLKTYHPTSVLETGYDILFFWVAKMILMTGFLLGDIPFKQVYLHGLVRDEKGKKMSKSLGNIIDPLDMADKYGADATRLSLIIGAAAGNDMKLSEDKVRGYKNFANKI
;
A
#
# COMPACT_ATOMS: atom_id res chain seq x y z
N ASN A 1 -9.66 -16.43 -6.07
CA ASN A 1 -9.75 -17.38 -4.95
C ASN A 1 -8.52 -17.32 -4.07
N VAL A 2 -8.66 -16.69 -2.89
CA VAL A 2 -7.58 -16.50 -1.91
C VAL A 2 -7.13 -17.78 -1.19
N ASN A 3 -7.97 -18.82 -1.21
CA ASN A 3 -7.68 -20.14 -0.63
C ASN A 3 -7.29 -21.17 -1.70
N LYS A 4 -7.22 -20.78 -2.98
CA LYS A 4 -6.80 -21.70 -4.05
C LYS A 4 -5.30 -21.98 -3.91
N PRO A 5 -4.88 -23.25 -3.79
CA PRO A 5 -3.47 -23.59 -3.75
C PRO A 5 -2.75 -23.19 -5.05
N PHE A 6 -1.50 -22.77 -4.91
CA PHE A 6 -0.57 -22.59 -6.01
C PHE A 6 0.86 -22.93 -5.55
N THR A 7 1.71 -23.32 -6.51
CA THR A 7 3.12 -23.61 -6.24
C THR A 7 3.94 -22.34 -6.28
N VAL A 8 4.72 -22.08 -5.23
CA VAL A 8 5.67 -20.96 -5.21
C VAL A 8 6.97 -21.42 -5.86
N ALA A 9 7.29 -20.92 -7.05
CA ALA A 9 8.48 -21.37 -7.79
C ALA A 9 9.78 -21.10 -7.03
N ASN A 10 9.95 -19.87 -6.54
CA ASN A 10 11.10 -19.44 -5.73
C ASN A 10 10.56 -18.70 -4.51
N SER A 11 10.85 -19.19 -3.30
CA SER A 11 10.39 -18.59 -2.05
C SER A 11 11.57 -18.14 -1.19
N LYS A 12 11.49 -16.89 -0.73
CA LYS A 12 12.29 -16.31 0.35
C LYS A 12 11.43 -16.06 1.59
N ILE A 13 10.20 -16.58 1.62
CA ILE A 13 9.26 -16.42 2.72
C ILE A 13 9.52 -17.50 3.76
N ASN A 14 9.79 -17.09 4.99
CA ASN A 14 10.07 -18.00 6.11
C ASN A 14 8.84 -18.87 6.38
N GLY A 15 9.03 -20.20 6.33
CA GLY A 15 7.96 -21.18 6.52
C GLY A 15 7.19 -21.54 5.25
N ILE A 16 7.61 -21.06 4.07
CA ILE A 16 7.13 -21.52 2.77
C ILE A 16 8.34 -21.88 1.91
N ASP A 17 8.51 -23.15 1.57
CA ASP A 17 9.65 -23.62 0.81
C ASP A 17 9.48 -23.40 -0.70
N SER A 18 10.59 -23.26 -1.42
CA SER A 18 10.53 -23.21 -2.89
C SER A 18 9.99 -24.54 -3.44
N GLY A 19 9.03 -24.48 -4.34
CA GLY A 19 8.34 -25.64 -4.90
C GLY A 19 7.20 -26.21 -4.03
N SER A 20 6.94 -25.66 -2.85
CA SER A 20 5.79 -26.10 -2.03
C SER A 20 4.49 -25.45 -2.51
N GLU A 21 3.37 -26.10 -2.21
CA GLU A 21 2.05 -25.50 -2.37
C GLU A 21 1.74 -24.58 -1.19
N THR A 22 1.12 -23.43 -1.47
CA THR A 22 0.59 -22.51 -0.46
C THR A 22 -0.66 -21.81 -0.98
N THR A 23 -1.28 -20.96 -0.17
CA THR A 23 -2.38 -20.09 -0.56
C THR A 23 -1.99 -18.62 -0.35
N LEU A 24 -2.71 -17.69 -0.99
CA LEU A 24 -2.47 -16.26 -0.77
C LEU A 24 -2.64 -15.90 0.71
N LYS A 25 -3.63 -16.49 1.37
CA LYS A 25 -3.90 -16.25 2.79
C LYS A 25 -2.76 -16.74 3.70
N GLU A 26 -2.26 -17.94 3.44
CA GLU A 26 -1.14 -18.51 4.19
C GLU A 26 0.13 -17.68 3.99
N LEU A 27 0.44 -17.34 2.74
CA LEU A 27 1.56 -16.48 2.37
C LEU A 27 1.55 -15.17 3.16
N MET A 28 0.42 -14.47 3.14
CA MET A 28 0.26 -13.18 3.82
C MET A 28 0.34 -13.30 5.34
N THR A 29 -0.01 -14.46 5.90
CA THR A 29 0.07 -14.75 7.33
C THR A 29 1.53 -14.99 7.73
N LYS A 30 2.24 -15.85 6.99
CA LYS A 30 3.60 -16.30 7.32
C LYS A 30 4.62 -15.18 7.36
N VAL A 31 4.55 -14.21 6.44
CA VAL A 31 5.51 -13.10 6.39
C VAL A 31 5.46 -12.20 7.63
N VAL A 32 4.29 -12.05 8.27
CA VAL A 32 4.14 -11.27 9.50
C VAL A 32 4.35 -12.17 10.73
N GLU A 33 3.81 -13.39 10.72
CA GLU A 33 3.96 -14.37 11.81
C GLU A 33 5.44 -14.72 12.09
N SER A 34 6.24 -14.86 11.03
CA SER A 34 7.67 -15.17 11.13
C SER A 34 8.54 -13.97 11.53
N GLY A 35 7.98 -12.76 11.59
CA GLY A 35 8.72 -11.53 11.86
C GLY A 35 9.57 -11.01 10.69
N GLN A 36 9.42 -11.56 9.48
CA GLN A 36 10.06 -10.97 8.29
C GLN A 36 9.53 -9.57 7.99
N ILE A 37 8.26 -9.32 8.29
CA ILE A 37 7.63 -8.01 8.27
C ILE A 37 7.20 -7.62 9.68
N THR A 38 7.75 -6.52 10.19
CA THR A 38 7.36 -5.96 11.48
C THR A 38 6.43 -4.77 11.29
N ILE A 39 5.24 -4.81 11.90
CA ILE A 39 4.27 -3.70 11.86
C ILE A 39 4.31 -2.92 13.17
N THR A 40 4.65 -1.65 13.11
CA THR A 40 4.71 -0.72 14.24
C THR A 40 3.56 0.30 14.14
N PRO A 41 2.77 0.53 15.22
CA PRO A 41 2.81 -0.17 16.52
C PRO A 41 2.25 -1.60 16.49
N ASP A 42 2.76 -2.45 17.40
CA ASP A 42 2.46 -3.89 17.45
C ASP A 42 0.98 -4.24 17.57
N ARG A 43 0.15 -3.34 18.12
CA ARG A 43 -1.31 -3.53 18.22
C ARG A 43 -1.98 -3.74 16.86
N PHE A 44 -1.38 -3.23 15.77
CA PHE A 44 -1.92 -3.41 14.42
C PHE A 44 -1.70 -4.83 13.86
N ASN A 45 -0.86 -5.66 14.48
CA ASN A 45 -0.75 -7.07 14.11
C ASN A 45 -2.09 -7.80 14.28
N ALA A 46 -2.78 -7.60 15.41
CA ALA A 46 -4.10 -8.20 15.63
C ALA A 46 -5.14 -7.73 14.59
N VAL A 47 -5.07 -6.46 14.20
CA VAL A 47 -5.92 -5.85 13.17
C VAL A 47 -5.65 -6.46 11.80
N TYR A 48 -4.36 -6.63 11.45
CA TYR A 48 -3.91 -7.29 10.23
C TYR A 48 -4.37 -8.75 10.17
N PHE A 49 -4.05 -9.56 11.18
CA PHE A 49 -4.42 -10.98 11.21
C PHE A 49 -5.94 -11.18 11.19
N ASN A 50 -6.71 -10.35 11.89
CA ASN A 50 -8.17 -10.43 11.84
C ASN A 50 -8.70 -10.18 10.41
N TRP A 51 -8.10 -9.24 9.66
CA TRP A 51 -8.49 -9.01 8.27
C TRP A 51 -8.11 -10.18 7.36
N ILE A 52 -6.91 -10.72 7.49
CA ILE A 52 -6.45 -11.89 6.71
C ILE A 52 -7.32 -13.11 7.00
N ASN A 53 -7.67 -13.35 8.26
CA ASN A 53 -8.52 -14.46 8.67
C ASN A 53 -9.91 -14.43 8.03
N ASN A 54 -10.41 -13.24 7.70
CA ASN A 54 -11.70 -13.02 7.05
C ASN A 54 -11.59 -12.63 5.58
N LEU A 55 -10.41 -12.82 4.97
CA LEU A 55 -10.14 -12.41 3.59
C LEU A 55 -11.08 -13.12 2.61
N ARG A 56 -11.65 -12.33 1.70
CA ARG A 56 -12.49 -12.81 0.59
C ARG A 56 -11.81 -12.52 -0.74
N ASP A 57 -12.34 -13.15 -1.78
CA ASP A 57 -11.91 -12.91 -3.14
C ASP A 57 -12.04 -11.43 -3.51
N TRP A 58 -10.97 -10.91 -4.07
CA TRP A 58 -10.90 -9.53 -4.51
C TRP A 58 -11.41 -9.42 -5.94
N CYS A 59 -12.55 -8.73 -6.11
CA CYS A 59 -13.00 -8.29 -7.42
C CYS A 59 -12.06 -7.17 -7.91
N ILE A 60 -11.25 -7.48 -8.92
CA ILE A 60 -10.24 -6.56 -9.49
C ILE A 60 -10.77 -5.73 -10.66
N SER A 61 -11.94 -6.05 -11.23
CA SER A 61 -12.50 -5.29 -12.36
C SER A 61 -13.36 -4.11 -11.89
N ARG A 62 -13.37 -3.02 -12.66
CA ARG A 62 -14.08 -1.78 -12.37
C ARG A 62 -14.71 -1.22 -13.65
N GLN A 63 -15.99 -0.86 -13.58
CA GLN A 63 -16.74 -0.20 -14.64
C GLN A 63 -16.51 1.33 -14.58
N ILE A 64 -15.26 1.76 -14.73
CA ILE A 64 -14.86 3.17 -14.73
C ILE A 64 -13.96 3.46 -15.93
N TRP A 65 -13.81 4.73 -16.30
CA TRP A 65 -13.01 5.11 -17.47
C TRP A 65 -11.53 5.30 -17.17
N TYR A 66 -11.17 5.56 -15.92
CA TYR A 66 -9.80 5.83 -15.52
C TYR A 66 -9.18 4.60 -14.84
N GLY A 67 -8.19 4.01 -15.49
CA GLY A 67 -7.44 2.86 -14.99
C GLY A 67 -6.77 2.10 -16.12
N HIS A 68 -5.97 1.09 -15.76
CA HIS A 68 -5.40 0.17 -16.75
C HIS A 68 -6.49 -0.75 -17.27
N ARG A 69 -6.73 -0.77 -18.58
CA ARG A 69 -7.72 -1.67 -19.18
C ARG A 69 -7.30 -3.12 -19.00
N ILE A 70 -8.25 -3.99 -18.66
CA ILE A 70 -7.96 -5.41 -18.42
C ILE A 70 -7.50 -6.06 -19.74
N PRO A 71 -6.36 -6.80 -19.75
CA PRO A 71 -5.82 -7.42 -20.95
C PRO A 71 -6.51 -8.75 -21.27
N VAL A 72 -7.85 -8.74 -21.31
CA VAL A 72 -8.69 -9.90 -21.66
C VAL A 72 -9.46 -9.54 -22.92
N TRP A 73 -9.52 -10.47 -23.87
CA TRP A 73 -10.13 -10.31 -25.18
C TRP A 73 -11.18 -11.39 -25.39
N TYR A 74 -12.32 -10.99 -25.94
CA TYR A 74 -13.48 -11.83 -26.17
C TYR A 74 -13.79 -11.95 -27.66
N LYS A 75 -14.14 -13.16 -28.09
CA LYS A 75 -14.69 -13.45 -29.41
C LYS A 75 -15.77 -14.51 -29.29
N GLY A 76 -17.03 -14.08 -29.13
CA GLY A 76 -18.11 -14.98 -28.75
C GLY A 76 -17.85 -15.58 -27.36
N GLU A 77 -17.69 -16.91 -27.30
CA GLU A 77 -17.35 -17.62 -26.06
C GLU A 77 -15.83 -17.79 -25.85
N GLU A 78 -15.01 -17.44 -26.84
CA GLU A 78 -13.55 -17.53 -26.74
C GLU A 78 -13.00 -16.39 -25.85
N ILE A 79 -12.11 -16.77 -24.94
CA ILE A 79 -11.42 -15.84 -24.03
C ILE A 79 -9.92 -15.96 -24.24
N TYR A 80 -9.27 -14.84 -24.54
CA TYR A 80 -7.82 -14.73 -24.64
C TYR A 80 -7.29 -13.71 -23.62
N VAL A 81 -6.18 -14.03 -22.95
CA VAL A 81 -5.55 -13.13 -21.98
C VAL A 81 -4.15 -12.77 -22.49
N GLY A 82 -3.95 -11.48 -22.79
CA GLY A 82 -2.70 -10.97 -23.36
C GLY A 82 -2.70 -9.45 -23.45
N THR A 83 -1.52 -8.85 -23.29
CA THR A 83 -1.33 -7.39 -23.36
C THR A 83 -1.59 -6.83 -24.75
N GLU A 84 -1.47 -7.67 -25.78
CA GLU A 84 -1.79 -7.34 -27.17
C GLU A 84 -3.00 -8.14 -27.64
N ALA A 85 -3.69 -7.63 -28.67
CA ALA A 85 -4.80 -8.33 -29.28
C ALA A 85 -4.31 -9.63 -29.93
N PRO A 86 -5.05 -10.74 -29.78
CA PRO A 86 -4.76 -11.97 -30.51
C PRO A 86 -4.97 -11.74 -32.03
N THR A 87 -4.28 -12.53 -32.85
CA THR A 87 -4.37 -12.42 -34.31
C THR A 87 -5.77 -12.79 -34.83
N GLY A 88 -6.28 -12.01 -35.79
CA GLY A 88 -7.55 -12.23 -36.46
C GLY A 88 -8.60 -11.17 -36.11
N ASP A 89 -9.69 -11.12 -36.88
CA ASP A 89 -10.75 -10.12 -36.68
C ASP A 89 -11.80 -10.58 -35.67
N GLY A 90 -12.54 -9.61 -35.12
CA GLY A 90 -13.69 -9.83 -34.24
C GLY A 90 -13.35 -10.06 -32.76
N TRP A 91 -12.18 -9.63 -32.31
CA TRP A 91 -11.81 -9.61 -30.90
C TRP A 91 -12.13 -8.26 -30.27
N ASP A 92 -12.88 -8.30 -29.17
CA ASP A 92 -13.18 -7.12 -28.36
C ASP A 92 -12.49 -7.25 -27.00
N GLN A 93 -11.66 -6.27 -26.65
CA GLN A 93 -11.05 -6.21 -25.32
C GLN A 93 -12.11 -5.89 -24.26
N ASP A 94 -11.99 -6.51 -23.09
CA ASP A 94 -12.80 -6.23 -21.90
C ASP A 94 -12.90 -4.71 -21.66
N PRO A 95 -14.12 -4.15 -21.55
CA PRO A 95 -14.30 -2.72 -21.34
C PRO A 95 -13.92 -2.26 -19.93
N ASP A 96 -13.76 -3.17 -18.98
CA ASP A 96 -13.41 -2.84 -17.59
C ASP A 96 -11.94 -2.42 -17.43
N THR A 97 -11.70 -1.63 -16.39
CA THR A 97 -10.36 -1.30 -15.91
C THR A 97 -10.02 -2.06 -14.63
N LEU A 98 -8.73 -2.21 -14.35
CA LEU A 98 -8.23 -2.72 -13.09
C LEU A 98 -8.46 -1.74 -11.94
N ASP A 99 -8.77 -2.28 -10.77
CA ASP A 99 -8.83 -1.56 -9.50
C ASP A 99 -7.52 -0.78 -9.25
N THR A 100 -7.60 0.45 -8.78
CA THR A 100 -6.42 1.29 -8.47
C THR A 100 -5.47 0.58 -7.50
N TRP A 101 -6.01 -0.15 -6.52
CA TRP A 101 -5.23 -0.94 -5.57
C TRP A 101 -4.47 -2.11 -6.22
N PHE A 102 -4.88 -2.55 -7.41
CA PHE A 102 -4.14 -3.53 -8.20
C PHE A 102 -2.79 -2.96 -8.62
N SER A 103 -2.77 -1.79 -9.25
CA SER A 103 -1.52 -1.12 -9.60
C SER A 103 -0.73 -0.65 -8.38
N SER A 104 -1.38 -0.07 -7.36
CA SER A 104 -0.68 0.41 -6.16
C SER A 104 -0.04 -0.73 -5.35
N GLY A 105 -0.61 -1.93 -5.41
CA GLY A 105 -0.03 -3.14 -4.80
C GLY A 105 1.29 -3.58 -5.45
N LEU A 106 1.60 -3.13 -6.67
CA LEU A 106 2.84 -3.46 -7.37
C LEU A 106 3.98 -2.46 -7.07
N TRP A 107 3.73 -1.40 -6.29
CA TRP A 107 4.61 -0.24 -6.15
C TRP A 107 6.06 -0.59 -5.78
N THR A 108 6.26 -1.52 -4.84
CA THR A 108 7.57 -1.83 -4.23
C THR A 108 8.57 -2.51 -5.15
N PHE A 109 8.14 -2.95 -6.34
CA PHE A 109 9.00 -3.63 -7.30
C PHE A 109 8.78 -3.15 -8.74
N SER A 110 7.56 -2.73 -9.12
CA SER A 110 7.31 -2.13 -10.44
C SER A 110 8.08 -0.82 -10.66
N THR A 111 8.26 -0.02 -9.62
CA THR A 111 9.07 1.21 -9.67
C THR A 111 10.56 0.95 -9.85
N LEU A 112 11.01 -0.26 -9.55
CA LEU A 112 12.39 -0.69 -9.71
C LEU A 112 12.63 -1.34 -11.08
N GLY A 113 11.65 -1.35 -11.98
CA GLY A 113 11.81 -1.85 -13.35
C GLY A 113 11.35 -3.29 -13.59
N TRP A 114 10.70 -3.92 -12.61
CA TRP A 114 9.95 -5.16 -12.83
C TRP A 114 8.89 -4.94 -13.94
N PRO A 115 8.69 -5.89 -14.88
CA PRO A 115 9.09 -7.30 -14.85
C PRO A 115 10.53 -7.61 -15.29
N ASN A 116 11.34 -6.61 -15.64
CA ASN A 116 12.74 -6.85 -16.01
C ASN A 116 13.61 -7.05 -14.75
N GLU A 117 14.68 -7.84 -14.87
CA GLU A 117 15.65 -8.07 -13.79
C GLU A 117 16.71 -6.97 -13.72
N THR A 118 16.26 -5.75 -13.41
CA THR A 118 17.14 -4.57 -13.32
C THR A 118 18.08 -4.64 -12.11
N GLU A 119 19.16 -3.87 -12.16
CA GLU A 119 20.08 -3.71 -11.01
C GLU A 119 19.40 -3.01 -9.83
N ASP A 120 18.47 -2.07 -10.09
CA ASP A 120 17.69 -1.40 -9.05
C ASP A 120 16.81 -2.39 -8.29
N LEU A 121 16.15 -3.32 -8.99
CA LEU A 121 15.33 -4.35 -8.36
C LEU A 121 16.19 -5.25 -7.45
N LYS A 122 17.38 -5.65 -7.90
CA LYS A 122 18.31 -6.47 -7.10
C LYS A 122 18.85 -5.72 -5.88
N THR A 123 19.08 -4.42 -6.00
CA THR A 123 19.74 -3.61 -4.97
C THR A 123 18.78 -3.11 -3.90
N TYR A 124 17.59 -2.66 -4.32
CA TYR A 124 16.66 -1.92 -3.46
C TYR A 124 15.45 -2.72 -3.00
N HIS A 125 15.27 -3.95 -3.50
CA HIS A 125 14.25 -4.88 -3.01
C HIS A 125 14.84 -5.90 -2.02
N PRO A 126 14.20 -6.14 -0.85
CA PRO A 126 12.98 -5.52 -0.36
C PRO A 126 13.22 -4.14 0.30
N THR A 127 12.18 -3.30 0.33
CA THR A 127 12.24 -1.96 0.96
C THR A 127 12.52 -2.05 2.46
N SER A 128 13.38 -1.20 3.01
CA SER A 128 13.70 -1.26 4.45
C SER A 128 12.53 -0.84 5.35
N VAL A 129 11.91 0.30 5.07
CA VAL A 129 10.79 0.86 5.85
C VAL A 129 9.72 1.39 4.91
N LEU A 130 8.47 0.98 5.13
CA LEU A 130 7.28 1.60 4.57
C LEU A 130 6.61 2.45 5.64
N GLU A 131 6.43 3.74 5.36
CA GLU A 131 5.73 4.68 6.24
C GLU A 131 4.39 5.06 5.60
N THR A 132 3.29 4.93 6.37
CA THR A 132 1.94 5.26 5.87
C THR A 132 0.92 5.40 7.00
N GLY A 133 -0.22 6.02 6.73
CA GLY A 133 -1.35 6.05 7.65
C GLY A 133 -1.95 4.66 7.86
N TYR A 134 -2.43 4.39 9.07
CA TYR A 134 -3.07 3.10 9.38
C TYR A 134 -4.36 2.83 8.59
N ASP A 135 -4.96 3.86 8.00
CA ASP A 135 -6.24 3.79 7.29
C ASP A 135 -6.16 2.98 5.98
N ILE A 136 -4.97 2.86 5.39
CA ILE A 136 -4.72 2.07 4.18
C ILE A 136 -3.90 0.79 4.44
N LEU A 137 -3.83 0.33 5.69
CA LEU A 137 -3.22 -0.96 6.06
C LEU A 137 -3.76 -2.12 5.21
N PHE A 138 -5.07 -2.18 4.98
CA PHE A 138 -5.68 -3.28 4.20
C PHE A 138 -5.70 -3.04 2.70
N PHE A 139 -5.89 -1.79 2.30
CA PHE A 139 -6.04 -1.43 0.89
C PHE A 139 -4.69 -1.36 0.17
N TRP A 140 -3.62 -1.02 0.89
CA TRP A 140 -2.29 -0.84 0.29
C TRP A 140 -1.24 -1.78 0.88
N VAL A 141 -0.97 -1.71 2.18
CA VAL A 141 0.11 -2.51 2.82
C VAL A 141 -0.12 -4.01 2.60
N ALA A 142 -1.31 -4.50 2.91
CA ALA A 142 -1.66 -5.91 2.69
C ALA A 142 -1.66 -6.28 1.20
N LYS A 143 -2.06 -5.37 0.29
CA LYS A 143 -2.00 -5.65 -1.15
C LYS A 143 -0.56 -5.73 -1.68
N MET A 144 0.35 -4.90 -1.17
CA MET A 144 1.78 -5.02 -1.50
C MET A 144 2.38 -6.34 -1.01
N ILE A 145 1.98 -6.79 0.18
CA ILE A 145 2.38 -8.11 0.70
C ILE A 145 1.88 -9.23 -0.21
N LEU A 146 0.59 -9.19 -0.57
CA LEU A 146 -0.02 -10.17 -1.47
C LEU A 146 0.69 -10.22 -2.81
N MET A 147 0.85 -9.07 -3.48
CA MET A 147 1.40 -9.01 -4.83
C MET A 147 2.87 -9.42 -4.87
N THR A 148 3.68 -8.93 -3.93
CA THR A 148 5.13 -9.25 -3.90
C THR A 148 5.34 -10.73 -3.59
N GLY A 149 4.61 -11.26 -2.60
CA GLY A 149 4.73 -12.68 -2.27
C GLY A 149 4.26 -13.58 -3.41
N PHE A 150 3.19 -13.20 -4.13
CA PHE A 150 2.71 -13.98 -5.27
C PHE A 150 3.64 -13.90 -6.49
N LEU A 151 4.13 -12.72 -6.84
CA LEU A 151 4.89 -12.50 -8.08
C LEU A 151 6.40 -12.75 -7.94
N LEU A 152 6.97 -12.45 -6.76
CA LEU A 152 8.41 -12.55 -6.50
C LEU A 152 8.78 -13.62 -5.46
N GLY A 153 7.80 -14.13 -4.70
CA GLY A 153 8.07 -15.03 -3.58
C GLY A 153 8.91 -14.39 -2.47
N ASP A 154 8.84 -13.06 -2.31
CA ASP A 154 9.62 -12.27 -1.36
C ASP A 154 8.69 -11.29 -0.61
N ILE A 155 9.20 -10.64 0.44
CA ILE A 155 8.48 -9.58 1.18
C ILE A 155 8.61 -8.23 0.45
N PRO A 156 7.59 -7.36 0.48
CA PRO A 156 7.71 -6.01 -0.11
C PRO A 156 8.63 -5.08 0.69
N PHE A 157 8.61 -5.23 2.02
CA PHE A 157 9.32 -4.37 2.97
C PHE A 157 9.61 -5.11 4.28
N LYS A 158 10.63 -4.68 5.02
CA LYS A 158 11.02 -5.27 6.32
C LYS A 158 10.24 -4.68 7.50
N GLN A 159 10.00 -3.37 7.49
CA GLN A 159 9.28 -2.67 8.56
C GLN A 159 8.16 -1.80 8.01
N VAL A 160 7.00 -1.83 8.66
CA VAL A 160 5.87 -0.92 8.40
C VAL A 160 5.71 0.00 9.60
N TYR A 161 5.89 1.30 9.38
CA TYR A 161 5.57 2.33 10.35
C TYR A 161 4.20 2.91 10.03
N LEU A 162 3.22 2.63 10.88
CA LEU A 162 1.88 3.16 10.78
C LEU A 162 1.77 4.44 11.63
N HIS A 163 1.67 5.60 10.99
CA HIS A 163 1.34 6.84 11.67
C HIS A 163 -0.18 7.01 11.83
N GLY A 164 -0.59 7.90 12.74
CA GLY A 164 -1.99 8.27 12.89
C GLY A 164 -2.44 9.33 11.90
N LEU A 165 -3.73 9.66 11.92
CA LEU A 165 -4.29 10.67 11.03
C LEU A 165 -4.21 12.07 11.66
N VAL A 166 -4.00 13.08 10.82
CA VAL A 166 -4.12 14.48 11.23
C VAL A 166 -5.61 14.83 11.36
N ARG A 167 -5.96 15.39 12.51
CA ARG A 167 -7.30 15.84 12.89
C ARG A 167 -7.29 17.34 13.13
N ASP A 168 -8.44 17.98 12.95
CA ASP A 168 -8.59 19.39 13.33
C ASP A 168 -8.44 19.58 14.85
N GLU A 169 -8.42 20.84 15.29
CA GLU A 169 -8.31 21.20 16.72
C GLU A 169 -9.39 20.56 17.61
N LYS A 170 -10.57 20.25 17.03
CA LYS A 170 -11.72 19.63 17.71
C LYS A 170 -11.67 18.11 17.65
N GLY A 171 -10.67 17.52 16.98
CA GLY A 171 -10.48 16.08 16.81
C GLY A 171 -11.28 15.47 15.65
N LYS A 172 -11.91 16.27 14.78
CA LYS A 172 -12.62 15.74 13.61
C LYS A 172 -11.64 15.41 12.48
N LYS A 173 -12.04 14.47 11.62
CA LYS A 173 -11.31 14.20 10.37
C LYS A 173 -11.24 15.49 9.56
N MET A 174 -10.04 15.81 9.05
CA MET A 174 -9.91 16.91 8.08
C MET A 174 -10.52 16.48 6.74
N SER A 175 -11.38 17.31 6.17
CA SER A 175 -11.92 17.09 4.82
C SER A 175 -12.28 18.40 4.14
N LYS A 176 -12.21 18.41 2.81
CA LYS A 176 -12.55 19.59 2.01
C LYS A 176 -14.00 20.01 2.24
N SER A 177 -14.91 19.04 2.37
CA SER A 177 -16.33 19.27 2.60
C SER A 177 -16.65 19.93 3.95
N LEU A 178 -15.83 19.71 4.98
CA LEU A 178 -16.03 20.29 6.31
C LEU A 178 -15.36 21.67 6.45
N GLY A 179 -14.55 22.09 5.47
CA GLY A 179 -13.83 23.35 5.50
C GLY A 179 -12.80 23.45 6.63
N ASN A 180 -12.42 22.32 7.24
CA ASN A 180 -11.53 22.25 8.41
C ASN A 180 -10.09 21.81 8.05
N ILE A 181 -9.68 22.07 6.81
CA ILE A 181 -8.32 21.78 6.32
C ILE A 181 -7.40 22.93 6.68
N ILE A 182 -6.19 22.59 7.12
CA ILE A 182 -5.06 23.51 7.20
C ILE A 182 -4.15 23.18 6.02
N ASP A 183 -3.96 24.14 5.11
CA ASP A 183 -3.03 23.97 4.00
C ASP A 183 -1.57 24.04 4.52
N PRO A 184 -0.75 23.01 4.30
CA PRO A 184 0.64 23.01 4.75
C PRO A 184 1.47 24.12 4.11
N LEU A 185 1.15 24.56 2.89
CA LEU A 185 1.86 25.64 2.20
C LEU A 185 1.55 26.99 2.84
N ASP A 186 0.27 27.27 3.13
CA ASP A 186 -0.12 28.50 3.85
C ASP A 186 0.58 28.59 5.22
N MET A 187 0.72 27.46 5.92
CA MET A 187 1.42 27.41 7.20
C MET A 187 2.92 27.61 7.04
N ALA A 188 3.53 27.00 6.02
CA ALA A 188 4.95 27.17 5.72
C ALA A 188 5.28 28.61 5.34
N ASP A 189 4.43 29.28 4.56
CA ASP A 189 4.62 30.68 4.17
C ASP A 189 4.48 31.63 5.37
N LYS A 190 3.52 31.37 6.28
CA LYS A 190 3.29 32.22 7.47
C LYS A 190 4.32 32.01 8.57
N TYR A 191 4.75 30.77 8.81
CA TYR A 191 5.49 30.39 10.01
C TYR A 191 6.83 29.70 9.76
N GLY A 192 7.15 29.37 8.50
CA GLY A 192 8.34 28.64 8.09
C GLY A 192 8.09 27.14 7.96
N ALA A 193 8.72 26.51 6.97
CA ALA A 193 8.59 25.07 6.72
C ALA A 193 9.03 24.21 7.92
N ASP A 194 10.06 24.63 8.66
CA ASP A 194 10.52 23.93 9.86
C ASP A 194 9.47 23.95 10.97
N ALA A 195 8.80 25.09 11.19
CA ALA A 195 7.72 25.18 12.16
C ALA A 195 6.57 24.23 11.81
N THR A 196 6.17 24.19 10.53
CA THR A 196 5.13 23.28 10.02
C THR A 196 5.54 21.83 10.22
N ARG A 197 6.76 21.43 9.82
CA ARG A 197 7.26 20.05 9.99
C ARG A 197 7.35 19.63 11.45
N LEU A 198 7.93 20.46 12.31
CA LEU A 198 8.06 20.18 13.74
C LEU A 198 6.69 20.05 14.41
N SER A 199 5.70 20.83 13.98
CA SER A 199 4.33 20.72 14.49
C SER A 199 3.66 19.37 14.18
N LEU A 200 4.06 18.72 13.09
CA LEU A 200 3.57 17.42 12.65
C LEU A 200 4.36 16.25 13.25
N ILE A 201 5.65 16.44 13.54
CA ILE A 201 6.52 15.37 14.07
C ILE A 201 6.46 15.32 15.60
N ILE A 202 6.56 16.48 16.26
CA ILE A 202 6.65 16.52 17.72
C ILE A 202 5.29 16.23 18.35
N GLY A 203 5.29 15.21 19.22
CA GLY A 203 4.08 14.70 19.87
C GLY A 203 3.25 13.75 19.01
N ALA A 204 3.73 13.37 17.82
CA ALA A 204 3.10 12.34 16.99
C ALA A 204 3.67 10.95 17.32
N ALA A 205 3.05 10.27 18.29
CA ALA A 205 3.37 8.89 18.58
C ALA A 205 2.82 7.97 17.46
N ALA A 206 3.58 6.93 17.09
CA ALA A 206 3.19 5.97 16.06
C ALA A 206 1.76 5.45 16.30
N GLY A 207 0.96 5.44 15.24
CA GLY A 207 -0.42 4.96 15.23
C GLY A 207 -1.44 5.82 15.96
N ASN A 208 -1.05 6.93 16.61
CA ASN A 208 -1.97 7.82 17.30
C ASN A 208 -2.29 9.05 16.44
N ASP A 209 -3.57 9.36 16.34
CA ASP A 209 -4.04 10.56 15.66
C ASP A 209 -3.54 11.80 16.41
N MET A 210 -3.27 12.87 15.64
CA MET A 210 -2.81 14.13 16.20
C MET A 210 -3.76 15.26 15.83
N LYS A 211 -3.98 16.15 16.79
CA LYS A 211 -4.69 17.40 16.54
C LYS A 211 -3.70 18.44 16.02
N LEU A 212 -4.07 19.11 14.93
CA LEU A 212 -3.33 20.22 14.36
C LEU A 212 -4.17 21.50 14.43
N SER A 213 -3.54 22.58 14.88
CA SER A 213 -4.09 23.93 14.88
C SER A 213 -3.00 24.90 14.43
N GLU A 214 -3.40 26.05 13.90
CA GLU A 214 -2.46 27.11 13.50
C GLU A 214 -1.63 27.59 14.71
N ASP A 215 -2.22 27.66 15.90
CA ASP A 215 -1.51 28.02 17.13
C ASP A 215 -0.40 27.03 17.47
N LYS A 216 -0.60 25.72 17.21
CA LYS A 216 0.46 24.72 17.36
C LYS A 216 1.63 25.02 16.43
N VAL A 217 1.37 25.31 15.16
CA VAL A 217 2.40 25.68 14.17
C VAL A 217 3.14 26.95 14.60
N ARG A 218 2.40 27.99 14.98
CA ARG A 218 2.96 29.25 15.49
C ARG A 218 3.85 29.02 16.71
N GLY A 219 3.49 28.11 17.59
CA GLY A 219 4.32 27.70 18.74
C GLY A 219 5.70 27.19 18.31
N TYR A 220 5.76 26.34 17.28
CA TYR A 220 7.02 25.80 16.78
C TYR A 220 7.88 26.80 15.99
N LYS A 221 7.29 27.88 15.45
CA LYS A 221 8.08 29.01 14.93
C LYS A 221 8.97 29.60 16.02
N ASN A 222 8.44 29.79 17.23
CA ASN A 222 9.20 30.35 18.34
C ASN A 222 10.33 29.42 18.79
N PHE A 223 10.08 28.10 18.76
CA PHE A 223 11.11 27.09 19.03
C PHE A 223 12.21 27.12 17.98
N ALA A 224 11.85 27.15 16.69
CA ALA A 224 12.81 27.22 15.59
C ALA A 224 13.67 28.50 15.65
N ASN A 225 13.07 29.65 16.01
CA ASN A 225 13.80 30.91 16.17
C ASN A 225 14.73 30.94 17.40
N LYS A 226 14.58 29.99 18.34
CA LYS A 226 15.38 29.95 19.56
C LYS A 226 16.66 29.12 19.43
N ILE A 227 16.66 28.13 18.55
CA ILE A 227 17.84 27.32 18.18
C ILE A 227 18.84 28.21 17.45
#